data_AF-A0A5C8SAI4-F1
#
_entry.id   AF-A0A5C8SAI4-F1
#
_cell.length_a   1.000
_cell.length_b   1.000
_cell.length_c   1.000
_cell.angle_alpha   90.00
_cell.angle_beta   90.00
_cell.angle_gamma   90.00
#
_symmetry.space_group_name_H-M   'P 1'
#
loop_
_entity.id
_entity.type
_entity.pdbx_description
1 polymer ?
#
loop_
_entity_poly.entity_id
_entity_poly.type
_entity_poly.pdbx_seq_one_letter_code
_entity_poly.pdbx_strand_id
1 'polypeptide(L)'
;MQSDLQEFKPDYDAIANAVRVLVEQSHGAMVKAGWHTNIVTGEPLLPTKTIISEKIALIHSELSEALEANRKNLMDDKLTHRGGVEVELADAVLRVTDTTGALGLSEEAGAALALILALPRQAVAFAMVLRSIAEMAAEYGLDLPGAVSEKAAFNAVREDHKVETRLLANGKAF
;
A
#
# COMPACT_ATOMS: atom_id res chain seq x y z
N MET A 1 -1.35 -30.64 26.87
CA MET A 1 -2.49 -29.71 26.76
C MET A 1 -2.14 -28.71 25.65
N GLN A 2 -2.23 -29.14 24.39
CA GLN A 2 -2.28 -28.21 23.26
C GLN A 2 -3.71 -27.69 23.28
N SER A 3 -3.88 -26.42 23.66
CA SER A 3 -5.18 -25.77 23.61
C SER A 3 -5.63 -25.72 22.15
N ASP A 4 -6.83 -26.21 21.89
CA ASP A 4 -7.61 -25.99 20.68
C ASP A 4 -7.85 -24.48 20.47
N LEU A 5 -6.81 -23.76 20.09
CA LEU A 5 -6.96 -22.47 19.43
C LEU A 5 -7.47 -22.82 18.05
N GLN A 6 -8.80 -22.83 17.88
CA GLN A 6 -9.40 -22.79 16.57
C GLN A 6 -8.67 -21.72 15.75
N GLU A 7 -8.15 -22.12 14.60
CA GLU A 7 -7.49 -21.21 13.66
C GLU A 7 -8.47 -20.08 13.35
N PHE A 8 -8.15 -18.85 13.78
CA PHE A 8 -8.99 -17.70 13.52
C PHE A 8 -9.06 -17.50 12.01
N LYS A 9 -10.26 -17.69 11.45
CA LYS A 9 -10.54 -17.44 10.04
C LYS A 9 -11.29 -16.12 9.92
N PRO A 10 -10.69 -15.07 9.36
CA PRO A 10 -11.38 -13.81 9.12
C PRO A 10 -12.59 -14.00 8.19
N ASP A 11 -13.64 -13.21 8.43
CA ASP A 11 -14.75 -13.07 7.47
C ASP A 11 -14.33 -12.08 6.38
N TYR A 12 -13.82 -12.63 5.28
CA TYR A 12 -13.28 -11.86 4.16
C TYR A 12 -14.36 -11.03 3.44
N ASP A 13 -15.59 -11.52 3.38
CA ASP A 13 -16.71 -10.80 2.75
C ASP A 13 -17.12 -9.60 3.60
N ALA A 14 -17.20 -9.78 4.92
CA ALA A 14 -17.44 -8.68 5.85
C ALA A 14 -16.34 -7.61 5.80
N ILE A 15 -15.07 -8.03 5.68
CA ILE A 15 -13.93 -7.10 5.53
C ILE A 15 -14.02 -6.32 4.22
N ALA A 16 -14.25 -7.00 3.09
CA ALA A 16 -14.39 -6.34 1.80
C ALA A 16 -15.53 -5.32 1.81
N ASN A 17 -16.68 -5.71 2.39
CA ASN A 17 -17.82 -4.82 2.54
C ASN A 17 -17.54 -3.64 3.48
N ALA A 18 -16.80 -3.85 4.58
CA ALA A 18 -16.45 -2.78 5.51
C ALA A 18 -15.56 -1.71 4.83
N VAL A 19 -14.59 -2.13 4.02
CA VAL A 19 -13.76 -1.21 3.23
C VAL A 19 -14.61 -0.42 2.24
N ARG A 20 -15.50 -1.10 1.50
CA ARG A 20 -16.39 -0.46 0.54
C ARG A 20 -17.26 0.61 1.20
N VAL A 21 -17.89 0.28 2.34
CA VAL A 21 -18.70 1.23 3.12
C VAL A 21 -17.86 2.42 3.57
N LEU A 22 -16.64 2.19 4.06
CA LEU A 22 -15.77 3.27 4.52
C LEU A 22 -15.39 4.23 3.37
N VAL A 23 -15.05 3.68 2.20
CA VAL A 23 -14.77 4.45 0.97
C VAL A 23 -15.98 5.27 0.55
N GLU A 24 -17.16 4.66 0.48
CA GLU A 24 -18.39 5.35 0.09
C GLU A 24 -18.72 6.51 1.04
N GLN A 25 -18.58 6.30 2.36
CA GLN A 25 -18.87 7.32 3.36
C GLN A 25 -17.86 8.47 3.33
N SER A 26 -16.55 8.17 3.36
CA SER A 26 -15.52 9.21 3.39
C SER A 26 -15.52 10.01 2.09
N HIS A 27 -15.57 9.33 0.94
CA HIS A 27 -15.55 9.98 -0.36
C HIS A 27 -16.82 10.81 -0.59
N GLY A 28 -17.99 10.24 -0.28
CA GLY A 28 -19.27 10.94 -0.39
C GLY A 28 -19.32 12.20 0.48
N ALA A 29 -18.74 12.15 1.69
CA ALA A 29 -18.64 13.33 2.56
C ALA A 29 -17.76 14.43 1.94
N MET A 30 -16.61 14.08 1.35
CA MET A 30 -15.71 15.04 0.72
C MET A 30 -16.30 15.64 -0.56
N VAL A 31 -16.97 14.83 -1.39
CA VAL A 31 -17.71 15.31 -2.57
C VAL A 31 -18.80 16.31 -2.14
N LYS A 32 -19.58 15.97 -1.11
CA LYS A 32 -20.64 16.85 -0.59
C LYS A 32 -20.08 18.17 -0.03
N ALA A 33 -18.89 18.13 0.57
CA ALA A 33 -18.19 19.31 1.06
C ALA A 33 -17.50 20.12 -0.07
N GLY A 34 -17.56 19.66 -1.33
CA GLY A 34 -17.05 20.37 -2.49
C GLY A 34 -15.56 20.16 -2.79
N TRP A 35 -14.89 19.23 -2.10
CA TRP A 35 -13.45 19.01 -2.26
C TRP A 35 -13.05 18.39 -3.60
N HIS A 36 -13.99 17.78 -4.32
CA HIS A 36 -13.77 17.19 -5.66
C HIS A 36 -14.41 18.02 -6.77
N THR A 37 -14.77 19.27 -6.49
CA THR A 37 -15.38 20.18 -7.46
C THR A 37 -14.57 21.46 -7.51
N ASN A 38 -14.26 21.92 -8.72
CA ASN A 38 -13.67 23.24 -8.89
C ASN A 38 -14.69 24.30 -8.43
N ILE A 39 -14.38 25.02 -7.36
CA ILE A 39 -15.29 26.01 -6.77
C ILE A 39 -15.58 27.22 -7.68
N VAL A 40 -14.75 27.43 -8.70
CA VAL A 40 -14.92 28.52 -9.68
C VAL A 40 -15.74 28.04 -10.87
N THR A 41 -15.44 26.87 -11.43
CA THR A 41 -16.08 26.38 -12.66
C THR A 41 -17.26 25.43 -12.43
N GLY A 42 -17.37 24.84 -11.24
CA GLY A 42 -18.35 23.80 -10.91
C GLY A 42 -18.05 22.44 -11.51
N GLU A 43 -16.94 22.30 -12.24
CA GLU A 43 -16.56 21.04 -12.88
C GLU A 43 -15.92 20.05 -11.89
N PRO A 44 -16.09 18.73 -12.08
CA PRO A 44 -15.38 17.73 -11.29
C PRO A 44 -13.86 17.88 -11.45
N LEU A 45 -13.13 17.77 -10.33
CA LEU A 45 -11.69 17.59 -10.37
C LEU A 45 -11.40 16.15 -10.82
N LEU A 46 -11.22 15.95 -12.12
CA LEU A 46 -10.84 14.65 -12.65
C LEU A 46 -9.50 14.20 -12.06
N PRO A 47 -9.32 12.93 -11.69
CA PRO A 47 -8.05 12.42 -11.18
C PRO A 47 -6.99 12.49 -12.29
N THR A 48 -6.25 13.59 -12.32
CA THR A 48 -5.02 13.71 -13.13
C THR A 48 -3.86 13.07 -12.39
N LYS A 49 -2.77 12.74 -13.10
CA LYS A 49 -1.53 12.24 -12.47
C LYS A 49 -1.04 13.17 -11.34
N THR A 50 -1.22 14.49 -11.48
CA THR A 50 -0.86 15.48 -10.47
C THR A 50 -1.71 15.36 -9.21
N ILE A 51 -3.03 15.19 -9.36
CA ILE A 51 -3.98 15.03 -8.24
C ILE A 51 -3.68 13.75 -7.45
N ILE A 52 -3.24 12.67 -8.11
CA ILE A 52 -2.86 11.44 -7.42
C ILE A 52 -1.60 11.68 -6.55
N SER A 53 -0.58 12.33 -7.09
CA SER A 53 0.64 12.66 -6.34
C SER A 53 0.35 13.57 -5.14
N GLU A 54 -0.52 14.56 -5.29
CA GLU A 54 -0.96 15.44 -4.21
C GLU A 54 -1.70 14.66 -3.11
N LYS A 55 -2.62 13.77 -3.49
CA LYS A 55 -3.33 12.92 -2.52
C LYS A 55 -2.40 11.96 -1.78
N ILE A 56 -1.41 11.39 -2.45
CA ILE A 56 -0.37 10.56 -1.80
C ILE A 56 0.41 11.39 -0.77
N ALA A 57 0.77 12.64 -1.11
CA ALA A 57 1.46 13.52 -0.17
C ALA A 57 0.61 13.82 1.08
N LEU A 58 -0.70 14.04 0.91
CA LEU A 58 -1.64 14.21 2.04
C LEU A 58 -1.73 12.96 2.91
N ILE A 59 -1.79 11.77 2.33
CA ILE A 59 -1.78 10.51 3.12
C ILE A 59 -0.47 10.41 3.93
N HIS A 60 0.66 10.75 3.32
CA HIS A 60 1.96 10.73 3.98
C HIS A 60 2.07 11.77 5.10
N SER A 61 1.41 12.93 5.00
CA SER A 61 1.43 13.93 6.07
C SER A 61 0.71 13.41 7.32
N GLU A 62 -0.48 12.83 7.20
CA GLU A 62 -1.21 12.30 8.38
C GLU A 62 -0.41 11.18 9.08
N LEU A 63 0.27 10.31 8.31
CA LEU A 63 1.17 9.30 8.89
C LEU A 63 2.39 9.91 9.60
N SER A 64 2.88 11.06 9.12
CA SER A 64 3.98 11.79 9.75
C SER A 64 3.54 12.51 11.02
N GLU A 65 2.30 13.00 11.05
CA GLU A 65 1.67 13.59 12.24
C GLU A 65 1.44 12.52 13.32
N ALA A 66 0.99 11.32 12.94
CA ALA A 66 0.90 10.18 13.86
C ALA A 66 2.26 9.80 14.48
N LEU A 67 3.32 9.79 13.66
CA LEU A 67 4.69 9.56 14.15
C LEU A 67 5.11 10.64 15.15
N GLU A 68 4.82 11.90 14.86
CA GLU A 68 5.20 13.03 15.70
C GLU A 68 4.41 13.05 17.02
N ALA A 69 3.10 12.75 16.97
CA ALA A 69 2.27 12.57 18.14
C ALA A 69 2.78 11.44 19.03
N ASN A 70 3.23 10.32 18.45
CA ASN A 70 3.84 9.22 19.19
C ASN A 70 5.17 9.64 19.84
N ARG A 71 6.04 10.33 19.10
CA ARG A 71 7.35 10.78 19.57
C ARG A 71 7.24 11.74 20.76
N LYS A 72 6.20 12.58 20.76
CA LYS A 72 5.95 13.61 21.78
C LYS A 72 4.90 13.23 22.82
N ASN A 73 4.25 12.06 22.68
CA ASN A 73 3.14 11.62 23.52
C ASN A 73 2.02 12.68 23.62
N LEU A 74 1.54 13.16 22.46
CA LEU A 74 0.55 14.22 22.36
C LEU A 74 -0.89 13.68 22.40
N MET A 75 -1.79 14.49 22.96
CA MET A 75 -3.24 14.41 22.68
C MET A 75 -3.53 15.12 21.36
N ASP A 76 -4.66 14.80 20.73
CA ASP A 76 -5.09 15.55 19.54
C ASP A 76 -5.53 16.98 19.91
N ASP A 77 -5.31 17.94 19.00
CA ASP A 77 -5.61 19.35 19.23
C ASP A 77 -7.11 19.66 19.08
N LYS A 78 -7.84 18.89 18.27
CA LYS A 78 -9.28 19.12 17.96
C LYS A 78 -10.17 18.24 18.84
N LEU A 79 -9.81 16.97 18.97
CA LEU A 79 -10.42 15.92 19.78
C LEU A 79 -9.56 15.69 21.02
N THR A 80 -9.46 16.71 21.88
CA THR A 80 -8.56 16.76 23.05
C THR A 80 -8.73 15.66 24.10
N HIS A 81 -9.73 14.79 23.94
CA HIS A 81 -9.97 13.60 24.76
C HIS A 81 -9.42 12.31 24.16
N ARG A 82 -8.82 12.35 22.96
CA ARG A 82 -8.22 11.21 22.24
C ARG A 82 -6.72 11.44 22.08
N GLY A 83 -5.95 10.34 22.03
CA GLY A 83 -4.52 10.42 21.78
C GLY A 83 -4.23 10.85 20.34
N GLY A 84 -3.22 11.70 20.12
CA GLY A 84 -2.90 12.22 18.79
C GLY A 84 -2.61 11.10 17.79
N VAL A 85 -1.89 10.04 18.20
CA VAL A 85 -1.63 8.86 17.35
C VAL A 85 -2.91 8.21 16.84
N GLU A 86 -3.93 8.09 17.69
CA GLU A 86 -5.20 7.46 17.30
C GLU A 86 -5.94 8.32 16.26
N VAL A 87 -5.98 9.63 16.47
CA VAL A 87 -6.69 10.56 15.59
C VAL A 87 -5.98 10.69 14.25
N GLU A 88 -4.66 10.82 14.23
CA GLU A 88 -3.89 10.96 12.99
C GLU A 88 -3.91 9.68 12.13
N LEU A 89 -3.96 8.50 12.76
CA LEU A 89 -4.19 7.25 12.03
C LEU A 89 -5.62 7.18 11.46
N ALA A 90 -6.62 7.75 12.15
CA ALA A 90 -7.98 7.86 11.62
C ALA A 90 -8.03 8.82 10.43
N ASP A 91 -7.34 9.96 10.50
CA ASP A 91 -7.23 10.91 9.38
C ASP A 91 -6.52 10.26 8.18
N ALA A 92 -5.44 9.50 8.40
CA ALA A 92 -4.79 8.72 7.35
C ALA A 92 -5.76 7.73 6.67
N VAL A 93 -6.58 7.02 7.45
CA VAL A 93 -7.62 6.13 6.92
C VAL A 93 -8.62 6.91 6.05
N LEU A 94 -9.10 8.07 6.51
CA LEU A 94 -10.03 8.91 5.76
C LEU A 94 -9.42 9.41 4.44
N ARG A 95 -8.13 9.79 4.43
CA ARG A 95 -7.41 10.20 3.22
C ARG A 95 -7.27 9.07 2.21
N VAL A 96 -6.92 7.88 2.69
CA VAL A 96 -6.81 6.69 1.83
C VAL A 96 -8.17 6.39 1.22
N THR A 97 -9.23 6.32 2.01
CA THR A 97 -10.55 5.90 1.54
C THR A 97 -11.22 6.96 0.65
N ASP A 98 -11.04 8.26 0.89
CA ASP A 98 -11.44 9.30 -0.06
C ASP A 98 -10.69 9.20 -1.40
N THR A 99 -9.37 8.96 -1.35
CA THR A 99 -8.57 8.80 -2.56
C THR A 99 -9.00 7.58 -3.36
N THR A 100 -9.26 6.45 -2.70
CA THR A 100 -9.81 5.24 -3.32
C THR A 100 -11.14 5.52 -4.02
N GLY A 101 -12.06 6.22 -3.35
CA GLY A 101 -13.36 6.56 -3.93
C GLY A 101 -13.22 7.48 -5.15
N ALA A 102 -12.35 8.48 -5.08
CA ALA A 102 -12.09 9.39 -6.18
C ALA A 102 -11.44 8.72 -7.41
N LEU A 103 -10.77 7.59 -7.21
CA LEU A 103 -10.23 6.76 -8.29
C LEU A 103 -11.23 5.73 -8.83
N GLY A 104 -12.41 5.62 -8.23
CA GLY A 104 -13.41 4.61 -8.60
C GLY A 104 -13.00 3.19 -8.23
N LEU A 105 -12.19 3.01 -7.17
CA LEU A 105 -11.60 1.73 -6.78
C LEU A 105 -12.26 1.08 -5.56
N SER A 106 -13.50 1.45 -5.25
CA SER A 106 -14.18 1.04 -4.00
C SER A 106 -14.35 -0.48 -3.88
N GLU A 107 -14.74 -1.14 -4.97
CA GLU A 107 -14.96 -2.60 -5.01
C GLU A 107 -13.61 -3.34 -4.97
N GLU A 108 -12.66 -2.89 -5.78
CA GLU A 108 -11.33 -3.48 -5.91
C GLU A 108 -10.54 -3.37 -4.60
N ALA A 109 -10.64 -2.25 -3.89
CA ALA A 109 -9.91 -2.05 -2.64
C ALA A 109 -10.37 -3.01 -1.54
N GLY A 110 -11.68 -3.23 -1.40
CA GLY A 110 -12.22 -4.19 -0.45
C GLY A 110 -11.80 -5.62 -0.77
N ALA A 111 -11.94 -6.03 -2.04
CA ALA A 111 -11.52 -7.35 -2.50
C ALA A 111 -10.00 -7.57 -2.33
N ALA A 112 -9.19 -6.55 -2.64
CA ALA A 112 -7.73 -6.61 -2.49
C ALA A 112 -7.31 -6.78 -1.03
N LEU A 113 -7.91 -6.03 -0.09
CA LEU A 113 -7.59 -6.19 1.32
C LEU A 113 -7.95 -7.60 1.82
N ALA A 114 -9.12 -8.09 1.46
CA ALA A 114 -9.56 -9.44 1.80
C ALA A 114 -8.57 -10.51 1.28
N LEU A 115 -8.13 -10.40 0.04
CA LEU A 115 -7.14 -11.32 -0.55
C LEU A 115 -5.78 -11.22 0.13
N ILE A 116 -5.30 -10.01 0.42
CA ILE A 116 -4.00 -9.79 1.08
C ILE A 116 -3.99 -10.40 2.48
N LEU A 117 -5.09 -10.28 3.23
CA LEU A 117 -5.23 -10.86 4.56
C LEU A 117 -5.30 -12.40 4.54
N ALA A 118 -5.69 -13.00 3.41
CA ALA A 118 -5.68 -14.44 3.23
C ALA A 118 -4.29 -15.02 2.89
N LEU A 119 -3.30 -14.16 2.60
CA LEU A 119 -1.98 -14.55 2.14
C LEU A 119 -0.89 -14.24 3.18
N PRO A 120 0.22 -14.99 3.21
CA PRO A 120 1.38 -14.62 4.01
C PRO A 120 1.89 -13.23 3.62
N ARG A 121 2.15 -12.39 4.62
CA ARG A 121 2.63 -11.00 4.42
C ARG A 121 3.83 -10.93 3.48
N GLN A 122 4.78 -11.85 3.59
CA GLN A 122 5.98 -11.89 2.76
C GLN A 122 5.65 -12.16 1.29
N ALA A 123 4.68 -13.05 1.02
CA ALA A 123 4.26 -13.38 -0.33
C ALA A 123 3.62 -12.17 -1.02
N VAL A 124 2.76 -11.44 -0.30
CA VAL A 124 2.16 -10.19 -0.80
C VAL A 124 3.24 -9.15 -1.09
N ALA A 125 4.18 -8.95 -0.18
CA ALA A 125 5.27 -7.99 -0.36
C ALA A 125 6.12 -8.30 -1.61
N PHE A 126 6.51 -9.56 -1.81
CA PHE A 126 7.26 -9.96 -3.00
C PHE A 126 6.45 -9.83 -4.28
N ALA A 127 5.16 -10.17 -4.26
CA ALA A 127 4.27 -10.00 -5.41
C ALA A 127 4.14 -8.53 -5.82
N MET A 128 3.99 -7.62 -4.86
CA MET A 128 3.93 -6.17 -5.13
C MET A 128 5.24 -5.67 -5.77
N VAL A 129 6.40 -6.10 -5.26
CA VAL A 129 7.70 -5.73 -5.83
C VAL A 129 7.84 -6.23 -7.27
N LEU A 130 7.51 -7.51 -7.52
CA LEU A 130 7.55 -8.08 -8.86
C LEU A 130 6.64 -7.33 -9.84
N ARG A 131 5.43 -6.97 -9.40
CA ARG A 131 4.50 -6.17 -10.20
C ARG A 131 5.10 -4.81 -10.56
N SER A 132 5.62 -4.07 -9.57
CA SER A 132 6.23 -2.75 -9.82
C SER A 132 7.43 -2.82 -10.77
N ILE A 133 8.27 -3.86 -10.66
CA ILE A 133 9.38 -4.09 -11.59
C ILE A 133 8.87 -4.35 -13.01
N ALA A 134 7.83 -5.17 -13.16
CA ALA A 134 7.26 -5.49 -14.46
C ALA A 134 6.62 -4.26 -15.13
N GLU A 135 5.86 -3.45 -14.37
CA GLU A 135 5.26 -2.20 -14.86
C GLU A 135 6.32 -1.21 -15.31
N MET A 136 7.39 -1.04 -14.51
CA MET A 136 8.53 -0.20 -14.87
C MET A 136 9.21 -0.70 -16.15
N ALA A 137 9.50 -2.00 -16.24
CA ALA A 137 10.12 -2.57 -17.45
C ALA A 137 9.26 -2.31 -18.70
N ALA A 138 7.93 -2.44 -18.58
CA ALA A 138 7.01 -2.13 -19.65
C ALA A 138 7.04 -0.64 -20.04
N GLU A 139 6.99 0.28 -19.07
CA GLU A 139 7.00 1.72 -19.33
C GLU A 139 8.30 2.21 -19.99
N TYR A 140 9.43 1.59 -19.65
CA TYR A 140 10.74 1.89 -20.27
C TYR A 140 11.03 1.08 -21.54
N GLY A 141 10.15 0.16 -21.96
CA GLY A 141 10.35 -0.68 -23.14
C GLY A 141 11.51 -1.68 -23.02
N LEU A 142 11.77 -2.19 -21.80
CA LEU A 142 12.87 -3.10 -21.52
C LEU A 142 12.47 -4.56 -21.82
N ASP A 143 13.37 -5.32 -22.45
CA ASP A 143 13.26 -6.78 -22.54
C ASP A 143 13.72 -7.45 -21.24
N LEU A 144 12.94 -7.24 -20.18
CA LEU A 144 13.21 -7.85 -18.88
C LEU A 144 13.20 -9.40 -18.95
N PRO A 145 12.25 -10.07 -19.63
CA PRO A 145 12.27 -11.53 -19.75
C PRO A 145 13.54 -12.07 -20.42
N GLY A 146 13.99 -11.44 -21.51
CA GLY A 146 15.25 -11.80 -22.19
C GLY A 146 16.45 -11.61 -21.28
N ALA A 147 16.57 -10.45 -20.62
CA ALA A 147 17.65 -10.17 -19.68
C ALA A 147 17.70 -11.15 -18.50
N VAL A 148 16.54 -11.53 -17.95
CA VAL A 148 16.45 -12.55 -16.88
C VAL A 148 16.93 -13.91 -17.38
N SER A 149 16.51 -14.32 -18.58
CA SER A 149 16.90 -15.60 -19.18
C SER A 149 18.42 -15.68 -19.40
N GLU A 150 18.99 -14.67 -20.05
CA GLU A 150 20.44 -14.59 -20.30
C GLU A 150 21.25 -14.52 -19.00
N LYS A 151 20.77 -13.74 -18.03
CA LYS A 151 21.45 -13.63 -16.73
C LYS A 151 21.39 -14.93 -15.95
N ALA A 152 20.27 -15.66 -16.00
CA ALA A 152 20.14 -16.97 -15.38
C ALA A 152 21.10 -17.98 -16.02
N ALA A 153 21.19 -18.02 -17.35
CA ALA A 153 22.12 -18.88 -18.08
C ALA A 153 23.59 -18.57 -17.73
N PHE A 154 23.96 -17.28 -17.70
CA PHE A 154 25.28 -16.85 -17.25
C PHE A 154 25.56 -17.24 -15.79
N ASN A 155 24.61 -16.99 -14.88
CA ASN A 155 24.77 -17.30 -13.45
C ASN A 155 24.97 -18.80 -13.18
N ALA A 156 24.41 -19.67 -14.03
CA ALA A 156 24.57 -21.13 -13.92
C ALA A 156 26.02 -21.59 -14.19
N VAL A 157 26.79 -20.85 -14.98
CA VAL A 157 28.18 -21.18 -15.34
C VAL A 157 29.22 -20.26 -14.69
N ARG A 158 28.76 -19.33 -13.85
CA ARG A 158 29.58 -18.25 -13.30
C ARG A 158 30.63 -18.76 -12.31
N GLU A 159 31.91 -18.45 -12.55
CA GLU A 159 33.04 -19.02 -11.80
C GLU A 159 33.04 -18.69 -10.30
N ASP A 160 32.59 -17.50 -9.89
CA ASP A 160 32.51 -17.09 -8.47
C ASP A 160 31.27 -17.62 -7.74
N HIS A 161 30.35 -18.31 -8.43
CA HIS A 161 29.21 -19.01 -7.83
C HIS A 161 29.49 -20.51 -7.60
N LYS A 162 30.61 -21.02 -8.13
CA LYS A 162 31.06 -22.39 -7.86
C LYS A 162 31.36 -22.56 -6.37
N VAL A 163 31.03 -23.73 -5.83
CA VAL A 163 31.19 -24.04 -4.41
C VAL A 163 32.64 -23.84 -3.98
N GLU A 164 33.59 -24.24 -4.82
CA GLU A 164 35.03 -24.11 -4.59
C GLU A 164 35.44 -22.64 -4.39
N THR A 165 34.88 -21.72 -5.19
CA THR A 165 35.16 -20.27 -5.08
C THR A 165 34.44 -19.63 -3.90
N ARG A 166 33.26 -20.14 -3.53
CA ARG A 166 32.51 -19.69 -2.35
C ARG A 166 33.16 -20.12 -1.02
N LEU A 167 33.93 -21.21 -1.02
CA LEU A 167 34.66 -21.72 0.14
C LEU A 167 35.99 -21.00 0.42
N LEU A 168 36.46 -20.13 -0.48
CA LEU A 168 37.64 -19.30 -0.24
C LEU A 168 37.40 -18.29 0.87
N ALA A 169 38.46 -17.79 1.51
CA ALA A 169 38.39 -16.87 2.66
C ALA A 169 37.59 -15.58 2.42
N ASN A 170 37.40 -15.18 1.15
CA ASN A 170 36.58 -14.03 0.73
C ASN A 170 35.45 -14.44 -0.25
N GLY A 171 35.09 -15.72 -0.30
CA GLY A 171 34.00 -16.21 -1.14
C GLY A 171 32.65 -15.67 -0.68
N LYS A 172 31.71 -15.50 -1.61
CA LYS A 172 30.34 -15.06 -1.27
C LYS A 172 29.62 -16.12 -0.41
N ALA A 173 29.44 -15.78 0.86
CA ALA A 173 28.73 -16.58 1.86
C ALA A 173 27.42 -15.90 2.26
N PHE A 174 26.33 -16.25 1.57
CA PHE A 174 24.95 -16.00 1.99
C PHE A 174 24.14 -17.27 1.69
#